data_AF-A0A7I7XAS0-F1
#
_entry.id   AF-A0A7I7XAS0-F1
#
_cell.length_a   1.000
_cell.length_b   1.000
_cell.length_c   1.000
_cell.angle_alpha   90.00
_cell.angle_beta   90.00
_cell.angle_gamma   90.00
#
_symmetry.space_group_name_H-M   'P 1'
#
loop_
_entity.id
_entity.type
_entity.pdbx_description
1 polymer ?
#
loop_
_entity_poly.entity_id
_entity_poly.type
_entity_poly.pdbx_seq_one_letter_code
_entity_poly.pdbx_strand_id
1 'polypeptide(L)'
;MSTLYERDEAAVAGIEKLRFFPLEVVSGHGCTLVTPDGRELLDLSATWTASGLGHGHPAIVEAVSRAVRTAPGSGGLSAVHPDSVGLAEDLLALVPGTGARRVYLGHAGSDANDVALRACRHASGRRTVIAFEHSYHGGVGVAMGVSGVHVDAGAPADPDAVFLAYPNPFRPGPDGIEADVDACLARAQEYLAGGTIACLIVEPILSDGGLVVPPDGFLARLQELCTAAGVPLICDEVKMGLGRPGTLHAFEHDGITPDIVTFGKVLAGGWPPCSPLRATRCARQRGARCSPPSSATAFPSTRPRSADCSPTASAD
;
A
#
# COMPACT_ATOMS: atom_id res chain seq x y z
N MET A 1 -4.24 12.68 -39.84
CA MET A 1 -3.51 12.96 -38.58
C MET A 1 -3.49 11.68 -37.78
N SER A 2 -2.38 11.33 -37.13
CA SER A 2 -2.36 10.16 -36.27
C SER A 2 -3.28 10.36 -35.06
N THR A 3 -3.95 9.29 -34.65
CA THR A 3 -4.83 9.31 -33.47
C THR A 3 -4.02 9.49 -32.19
N LEU A 4 -4.66 9.83 -31.07
CA LEU A 4 -3.97 9.92 -29.77
C LEU A 4 -3.43 8.55 -29.36
N TYR A 5 -4.17 7.48 -29.66
CA TYR A 5 -3.82 6.10 -29.38
C TYR A 5 -2.57 5.65 -30.14
N GLU A 6 -2.48 5.94 -31.45
CA GLU A 6 -1.30 5.64 -32.28
C GLU A 6 -0.06 6.38 -31.76
N ARG A 7 -0.21 7.65 -31.35
CA ARG A 7 0.88 8.45 -30.79
C ARG A 7 1.33 7.89 -29.43
N ASP A 8 0.41 7.42 -28.60
CA ASP A 8 0.72 6.79 -27.33
C ASP A 8 1.44 5.44 -27.51
N GLU A 9 1.04 4.61 -28.47
CA GLU A 9 1.74 3.36 -28.79
C GLU A 9 3.17 3.62 -29.27
N ALA A 10 3.40 4.69 -30.04
CA ALA A 10 4.72 5.08 -30.53
C ALA A 10 5.62 5.70 -29.43
N ALA A 11 5.05 6.33 -28.41
CA ALA A 11 5.80 7.16 -27.46
C ALA A 11 5.87 6.63 -26.01
N VAL A 12 4.87 5.86 -25.56
CA VAL A 12 4.75 5.42 -24.17
C VAL A 12 4.93 3.91 -24.08
N ALA A 13 5.89 3.45 -23.26
CA ALA A 13 6.13 2.02 -23.05
C ALA A 13 4.87 1.28 -22.57
N GLY A 14 4.60 0.11 -23.15
CA GLY A 14 3.38 -0.66 -22.90
C GLY A 14 3.44 -1.67 -21.75
N ILE A 15 4.55 -1.71 -21.00
CA ILE A 15 4.85 -2.82 -20.08
C ILE A 15 3.81 -3.04 -18.97
N GLU A 16 3.14 -1.97 -18.52
CA GLU A 16 2.07 -2.01 -17.50
C GLU A 16 0.68 -1.62 -18.07
N LYS A 17 0.53 -1.58 -19.40
CA LYS A 17 -0.74 -1.19 -20.02
C LYS A 17 -1.69 -2.39 -20.12
N LEU A 18 -2.72 -2.42 -19.27
CA LEU A 18 -3.86 -3.32 -19.41
C LEU A 18 -4.97 -2.63 -20.22
N ARG A 19 -4.89 -2.71 -21.54
CA ARG A 19 -5.88 -2.12 -22.48
C ARG A 19 -6.68 -3.21 -23.17
N PHE A 20 -7.99 -3.16 -23.02
CA PHE A 20 -8.91 -4.14 -23.62
C PHE A 20 -9.44 -3.71 -25.00
N PHE A 21 -9.43 -2.41 -25.29
CA PHE A 21 -9.87 -1.82 -26.56
C PHE A 21 -9.22 -0.43 -26.74
N PRO A 22 -9.15 0.11 -27.97
CA PRO A 22 -8.52 1.40 -28.24
C PRO A 22 -9.42 2.56 -27.77
N LEU A 23 -9.33 2.88 -26.47
CA LEU A 23 -10.04 3.98 -25.84
C LEU A 23 -9.13 5.20 -25.67
N GLU A 24 -9.62 6.34 -26.14
CA GLU A 24 -9.01 7.65 -25.93
C GLU A 24 -9.92 8.48 -25.02
N VAL A 25 -9.35 9.11 -24.00
CA VAL A 25 -10.07 9.95 -23.03
C VAL A 25 -9.38 11.30 -22.95
N VAL A 26 -10.15 12.39 -23.01
CA VAL A 26 -9.65 13.77 -22.92
C VAL A 26 -10.18 14.54 -21.72
N SER A 27 -11.33 14.13 -21.18
CA SER A 27 -11.88 14.69 -19.94
C SER A 27 -12.84 13.71 -19.28
N GLY A 28 -13.33 14.07 -18.09
CA GLY A 28 -14.36 13.32 -17.39
C GLY A 28 -14.98 14.15 -16.28
N HIS A 29 -16.23 13.82 -15.91
CA HIS A 29 -16.95 14.42 -14.80
C HIS A 29 -17.85 13.39 -14.14
N GLY A 30 -17.85 13.32 -12.81
CA GLY A 30 -18.61 12.30 -12.08
C GLY A 30 -18.23 10.89 -12.53
N CYS A 31 -19.18 10.12 -13.05
CA CYS A 31 -18.93 8.79 -13.61
C CYS A 31 -18.82 8.78 -15.14
N THR A 32 -18.66 9.94 -15.79
CA THR A 32 -18.58 10.04 -17.25
C THR A 32 -17.16 10.32 -17.71
N LEU A 33 -16.71 9.61 -18.74
CA LEU A 33 -15.50 9.90 -19.53
C LEU A 33 -15.89 10.47 -20.89
N VAL A 34 -15.10 11.38 -21.42
CA VAL A 34 -15.34 12.02 -22.71
C VAL A 34 -14.18 11.72 -23.66
N THR A 35 -14.49 11.24 -24.85
CA THR A 35 -13.54 10.95 -25.92
C THR A 35 -13.24 12.20 -26.77
N PRO A 36 -12.19 12.20 -27.61
CA PRO A 36 -11.84 13.37 -28.42
C PRO A 36 -12.93 13.86 -29.38
N ASP A 37 -13.77 12.96 -29.88
CA ASP A 37 -14.94 13.25 -30.74
C ASP A 37 -16.19 13.67 -29.95
N GLY A 38 -16.10 13.80 -28.62
CA GLY A 38 -17.18 14.26 -27.75
C GLY A 38 -18.16 13.18 -27.31
N ARG A 39 -17.87 11.89 -27.57
CA ARG A 39 -18.70 10.80 -27.05
C ARG A 39 -18.51 10.65 -25.55
N GLU A 40 -19.63 10.59 -24.84
CA GLU A 40 -19.67 10.33 -23.41
C GLU A 40 -19.82 8.84 -23.12
N LEU A 41 -19.04 8.34 -22.16
CA LEU A 41 -19.00 6.95 -21.74
C LEU A 41 -19.20 6.86 -20.24
N LEU A 42 -20.08 5.96 -19.79
CA LEU A 42 -20.21 5.64 -18.38
C LEU A 42 -19.00 4.80 -17.92
N ASP A 43 -18.25 5.33 -16.96
CA ASP A 43 -17.09 4.68 -16.36
C ASP A 43 -17.50 3.79 -15.19
N LEU A 44 -17.70 2.51 -15.49
CA LEU A 44 -17.94 1.48 -14.49
C LEU A 44 -16.64 0.92 -13.88
N SER A 45 -15.47 1.38 -14.33
CA SER A 45 -14.17 1.00 -13.77
C SER A 45 -13.70 1.94 -12.67
N ALA A 46 -14.12 3.21 -12.74
CA ALA A 46 -13.62 4.32 -11.92
C ALA A 46 -12.08 4.36 -11.87
N THR A 47 -11.42 4.18 -13.03
CA THR A 47 -9.94 4.06 -13.12
C THR A 47 -9.39 3.00 -12.16
N TRP A 48 -9.81 1.75 -12.35
CA TRP A 48 -9.47 0.64 -11.46
C TRP A 48 -9.78 0.96 -9.99
N THR A 49 -10.94 1.59 -9.76
CA THR A 49 -11.49 2.10 -8.49
C THR A 49 -10.88 3.39 -7.93
N ALA A 50 -9.78 3.92 -8.48
CA ALA A 50 -9.11 5.12 -7.94
C ALA A 50 -9.98 6.39 -7.96
N SER A 51 -10.85 6.54 -8.96
CA SER A 51 -11.77 7.67 -9.10
C SER A 51 -13.10 7.43 -8.39
N GLY A 52 -13.08 6.85 -7.18
CA GLY A 52 -14.30 6.47 -6.44
C GLY A 52 -15.20 7.66 -6.04
N LEU A 53 -14.65 8.87 -5.94
CA LEU A 53 -15.40 10.11 -5.69
C LEU A 53 -15.91 10.77 -6.98
N GLY A 54 -15.62 10.18 -8.14
CA GLY A 54 -15.93 10.72 -9.46
C GLY A 54 -14.85 11.64 -10.03
N HIS A 55 -14.77 11.66 -11.36
CA HIS A 55 -13.84 12.48 -12.13
C HIS A 55 -14.14 13.97 -11.93
N GLY A 56 -13.09 14.79 -11.81
CA GLY A 56 -13.22 16.25 -11.73
C GLY A 56 -13.97 16.76 -10.49
N HIS A 57 -13.99 16.01 -9.39
CA HIS A 57 -14.73 16.40 -8.19
C HIS A 57 -14.32 17.79 -7.68
N PRO A 58 -15.24 18.78 -7.55
CA PRO A 58 -14.88 20.18 -7.27
C PRO A 58 -14.03 20.37 -6.00
N ALA A 59 -14.32 19.61 -4.93
CA ALA A 59 -13.56 19.68 -3.69
C ALA A 59 -12.10 19.20 -3.86
N ILE A 60 -11.86 18.21 -4.72
CA ILE A 60 -10.50 17.71 -5.00
C ILE A 60 -9.74 18.73 -5.83
N VAL A 61 -10.40 19.27 -6.87
CA VAL A 61 -9.81 20.32 -7.72
C VAL A 61 -9.36 21.51 -6.87
N GLU A 62 -10.19 21.97 -5.93
CA GLU A 62 -9.83 23.08 -5.05
C GLU A 62 -8.70 22.71 -4.08
N ALA A 63 -8.75 21.53 -3.45
CA ALA A 63 -7.71 21.07 -2.53
C ALA A 63 -6.34 20.95 -3.22
N VAL A 64 -6.29 20.34 -4.40
CA VAL A 64 -5.07 20.23 -5.22
C VAL A 64 -4.58 21.61 -5.65
N SER A 65 -5.50 22.47 -6.13
CA SER A 65 -5.16 23.83 -6.56
C SER A 65 -4.55 24.66 -5.42
N ARG A 66 -5.06 24.51 -4.20
CA ARG A 66 -4.49 25.11 -2.99
C ARG A 66 -3.11 24.54 -2.69
N ALA A 67 -2.96 23.22 -2.69
CA ALA A 67 -1.69 22.55 -2.36
C ALA A 67 -0.56 22.99 -3.30
N VAL A 68 -0.81 23.04 -4.62
CA VAL A 68 0.21 23.42 -5.60
C VAL A 68 0.64 24.89 -5.53
N ARG A 69 -0.20 25.78 -4.96
CA ARG A 69 0.13 27.19 -4.72
C ARG A 69 0.99 27.42 -3.47
N THR A 70 1.22 26.40 -2.67
CA THR A 70 2.00 26.48 -1.43
C THR A 70 3.40 25.89 -1.63
N ALA A 71 3.82 24.94 -0.80
CA ALA A 71 5.07 24.22 -0.93
C ALA A 71 4.79 22.72 -1.09
N PRO A 72 4.19 22.30 -2.22
CA PRO A 72 3.83 20.90 -2.44
C PRO A 72 5.08 20.02 -2.34
N GLY A 73 5.01 18.95 -1.56
CA GLY A 73 6.13 18.02 -1.36
C GLY A 73 7.20 18.50 -0.37
N SER A 74 7.09 19.72 0.18
CA SER A 74 7.89 20.07 1.36
C SER A 74 7.38 19.24 2.54
N GLY A 75 8.25 18.46 3.20
CA GLY A 75 7.92 17.80 4.46
C GLY A 75 7.70 16.28 4.46
N GLY A 76 8.15 15.56 3.43
CA GLY A 76 8.22 14.09 3.48
C GLY A 76 9.47 13.55 4.19
N LEU A 77 10.64 14.11 3.91
CA LEU A 77 11.92 13.60 4.40
C LEU A 77 12.62 14.53 5.40
N SER A 78 12.60 15.84 5.13
CA SER A 78 13.49 16.81 5.80
C SER A 78 12.76 17.93 6.53
N ALA A 79 11.43 17.96 6.51
CA ALA A 79 10.61 18.98 7.16
C ALA A 79 9.27 18.38 7.61
N VAL A 80 8.47 19.15 8.33
CA VAL A 80 7.09 18.79 8.70
C VAL A 80 6.13 19.63 7.87
N HIS A 81 5.09 19.01 7.30
CA HIS A 81 4.07 19.68 6.52
C HIS A 81 2.69 19.58 7.17
N PRO A 82 1.91 20.66 7.27
CA PRO A 82 0.60 20.63 7.90
C PRO A 82 -0.37 19.69 7.20
N ASP A 83 -0.45 19.68 5.86
CA ASP A 83 -1.38 18.77 5.15
C ASP A 83 -1.00 17.29 5.36
N SER A 84 0.29 16.95 5.49
CA SER A 84 0.72 15.58 5.75
C SER A 84 0.42 15.13 7.18
N VAL A 85 0.60 16.03 8.16
CA VAL A 85 0.23 15.76 9.56
C VAL A 85 -1.28 15.61 9.69
N GLY A 86 -2.07 16.52 9.10
CA GLY A 86 -3.52 16.45 9.13
C GLY A 86 -4.06 15.16 8.50
N LEU A 87 -3.55 14.78 7.32
CA LEU A 87 -3.91 13.49 6.70
C LEU A 87 -3.58 12.30 7.60
N ALA A 88 -2.42 12.32 8.27
CA ALA A 88 -2.05 11.26 9.18
C ALA A 88 -2.97 11.19 10.42
N GLU A 89 -3.39 12.35 10.96
CA GLU A 89 -4.34 12.43 12.08
C GLU A 89 -5.73 11.91 11.68
N ASP A 90 -6.22 12.31 10.51
CA ASP A 90 -7.50 11.84 9.96
C ASP A 90 -7.48 10.31 9.76
N LEU A 91 -6.41 9.79 9.14
CA LEU A 91 -6.22 8.35 8.95
C LEU A 91 -6.18 7.57 10.28
N LEU A 92 -5.53 8.12 11.30
CA LEU A 92 -5.50 7.52 12.64
C LEU A 92 -6.87 7.54 13.33
N ALA A 93 -7.70 8.52 13.04
CA ALA A 93 -9.08 8.60 13.54
C ALA A 93 -10.02 7.65 12.79
N LEU A 94 -9.81 7.45 11.48
CA LEU A 94 -10.64 6.59 10.63
C LEU A 94 -10.45 5.10 10.91
N VAL A 95 -9.24 4.66 11.26
CA VAL A 95 -8.97 3.24 11.53
C VAL A 95 -9.12 2.96 13.03
N PRO A 96 -9.96 1.98 13.44
CA PRO A 96 -10.07 1.59 14.84
C PRO A 96 -8.72 1.08 15.35
N GLY A 97 -8.39 1.40 16.60
CA GLY A 97 -7.16 0.92 17.21
C GLY A 97 -6.81 1.64 18.50
N THR A 98 -6.01 0.99 19.32
CA THR A 98 -5.55 1.53 20.61
C THR A 98 -4.02 1.63 20.65
N GLY A 99 -3.50 2.37 21.62
CA GLY A 99 -2.06 2.52 21.83
C GLY A 99 -1.40 3.54 20.90
N ALA A 100 -0.07 3.48 20.83
CA ALA A 100 0.70 4.36 19.95
C ALA A 100 0.54 3.87 18.51
N ARG A 101 0.11 4.74 17.60
CA ARG A 101 -0.12 4.39 16.20
C ARG A 101 0.51 5.44 15.31
N ARG A 102 0.96 5.05 14.12
CA ARG A 102 1.66 5.93 13.17
C ARG A 102 1.25 5.61 11.74
N VAL A 103 1.37 6.62 10.90
CA VAL A 103 1.09 6.58 9.46
C VAL A 103 2.41 6.75 8.74
N TYR A 104 2.66 5.91 7.74
CA TYR A 104 3.62 6.24 6.68
C TYR A 104 2.83 6.75 5.47
N LEU A 105 3.33 7.76 4.79
CA LEU A 105 2.71 8.32 3.59
C LEU A 105 3.62 8.03 2.40
N GLY A 106 3.08 7.36 1.39
CA GLY A 106 3.71 7.05 0.12
C GLY A 106 2.88 7.52 -1.07
N HIS A 107 3.10 6.91 -2.23
CA HIS A 107 2.54 7.34 -3.51
C HIS A 107 1.66 6.27 -4.17
N ALA A 108 1.92 4.99 -3.93
CA ALA A 108 1.18 3.87 -4.54
C ALA A 108 0.95 2.70 -3.57
N GLY A 109 -0.11 1.91 -3.80
CA GLY A 109 -0.43 0.72 -2.99
C GLY A 109 0.77 -0.22 -2.83
N SER A 110 1.54 -0.39 -3.91
CA SER A 110 2.78 -1.17 -3.90
C SER A 110 3.80 -0.66 -2.88
N ASP A 111 4.00 0.66 -2.75
CA ASP A 111 4.97 1.19 -1.78
C ASP A 111 4.46 1.10 -0.34
N ALA A 112 3.14 1.21 -0.14
CA ALA A 112 2.51 1.04 1.15
C ALA A 112 2.71 -0.37 1.67
N ASN A 113 2.43 -1.36 0.82
CA ASN A 113 2.65 -2.77 1.13
C ASN A 113 4.15 -3.09 1.28
N ASP A 114 5.03 -2.57 0.42
CA ASP A 114 6.48 -2.74 0.58
C ASP A 114 6.99 -2.24 1.94
N VAL A 115 6.51 -1.09 2.40
CA VAL A 115 6.91 -0.55 3.71
C VAL A 115 6.31 -1.37 4.84
N ALA A 116 5.05 -1.79 4.74
CA ALA A 116 4.43 -2.66 5.75
C ALA A 116 5.19 -3.99 5.89
N LEU A 117 5.47 -4.67 4.78
CA LEU A 117 6.22 -5.93 4.75
C LEU A 117 7.62 -5.77 5.33
N ARG A 118 8.35 -4.71 4.94
CA ARG A 118 9.69 -4.40 5.48
C ARG A 118 9.64 -4.08 6.98
N ALA A 119 8.64 -3.34 7.45
CA ALA A 119 8.46 -3.02 8.86
C ALA A 119 8.20 -4.28 9.69
N CYS A 120 7.35 -5.19 9.21
CA CYS A 120 7.08 -6.47 9.88
C CYS A 120 8.31 -7.37 9.95
N ARG A 121 9.05 -7.50 8.83
CA ARG A 121 10.32 -8.25 8.78
C ARG A 121 11.35 -7.67 9.74
N HIS A 122 11.52 -6.35 9.73
CA HIS A 122 12.46 -5.66 10.61
C HIS A 122 12.10 -5.79 12.10
N ALA A 123 10.82 -5.60 12.45
CA ALA A 123 10.37 -5.62 13.84
C ALA A 123 10.42 -7.03 14.46
N SER A 124 10.15 -8.07 13.67
CA SER A 124 10.14 -9.46 14.14
C SER A 124 11.50 -10.15 14.03
N GLY A 125 12.38 -9.69 13.14
CA GLY A 125 13.59 -10.42 12.74
C GLY A 125 13.29 -11.66 11.87
N ARG A 126 12.02 -11.89 11.52
CA ARG A 126 11.54 -13.00 10.70
C ARG A 126 11.41 -12.55 9.25
N ARG A 127 11.35 -13.49 8.31
CA ARG A 127 11.35 -13.17 6.87
C ARG A 127 10.06 -13.56 6.15
N THR A 128 9.45 -14.67 6.56
CA THR A 128 8.40 -15.30 5.77
C THR A 128 7.09 -14.51 5.83
N VAL A 129 6.45 -14.33 4.67
CA VAL A 129 5.15 -13.67 4.53
C VAL A 129 4.13 -14.72 4.10
N ILE A 130 3.00 -14.78 4.81
CA ILE A 130 1.83 -15.52 4.33
C ILE A 130 0.99 -14.57 3.49
N ALA A 131 0.75 -14.93 2.24
CA ALA A 131 -0.14 -14.24 1.32
C ALA A 131 -1.14 -15.25 0.72
N PHE A 132 -2.00 -14.81 -0.20
CA PHE A 132 -3.02 -15.67 -0.82
C PHE A 132 -2.80 -15.82 -2.31
N GLU A 133 -3.13 -17.00 -2.83
CA GLU A 133 -3.25 -17.25 -4.26
C GLU A 133 -4.20 -16.22 -4.89
N HIS A 134 -3.89 -15.77 -6.11
CA HIS A 134 -4.66 -14.74 -6.82
C HIS A 134 -4.81 -13.38 -6.10
N SER A 135 -4.04 -13.10 -5.05
CA SER A 135 -4.02 -11.77 -4.41
C SER A 135 -3.29 -10.72 -5.25
N TYR A 136 -3.60 -9.43 -5.01
CA TYR A 136 -2.85 -8.31 -5.56
C TYR A 136 -2.47 -7.32 -4.45
N HIS A 137 -1.17 -7.23 -4.18
CA HIS A 137 -0.59 -6.32 -3.21
C HIS A 137 0.32 -5.26 -3.87
N GLY A 138 0.56 -5.34 -5.17
CA GLY A 138 1.26 -4.33 -5.96
C GLY A 138 2.00 -4.90 -7.16
N GLY A 139 2.25 -4.07 -8.17
CA GLY A 139 2.97 -4.47 -9.39
C GLY A 139 4.47 -4.17 -9.41
N VAL A 140 5.04 -3.68 -8.30
CA VAL A 140 6.47 -3.35 -8.20
C VAL A 140 7.02 -3.70 -6.82
N GLY A 141 8.34 -3.83 -6.72
CA GLY A 141 9.01 -4.03 -5.43
C GLY A 141 8.78 -5.41 -4.83
N VAL A 142 8.80 -5.48 -3.50
CA VAL A 142 8.58 -6.73 -2.75
C VAL A 142 7.12 -7.16 -2.83
N ALA A 143 6.20 -6.20 -2.89
CA ALA A 143 4.77 -6.39 -3.00
C ALA A 143 4.37 -7.21 -4.24
N MET A 144 5.10 -7.05 -5.35
CA MET A 144 4.91 -7.86 -6.55
C MET A 144 5.21 -9.35 -6.30
N GLY A 145 6.26 -9.65 -5.55
CA GLY A 145 6.64 -11.02 -5.22
C GLY A 145 5.70 -11.72 -4.23
N VAL A 146 4.84 -10.97 -3.52
CA VAL A 146 3.78 -11.50 -2.65
C VAL A 146 2.38 -11.35 -3.27
N SER A 147 2.28 -10.87 -4.51
CA SER A 147 1.01 -10.74 -5.22
C SER A 147 0.73 -12.02 -6.01
N GLY A 148 -0.26 -12.80 -5.57
CA GLY A 148 -0.65 -14.06 -6.23
C GLY A 148 -0.88 -13.90 -7.74
N VAL A 149 -1.62 -12.88 -8.19
CA VAL A 149 -1.91 -12.70 -9.63
C VAL A 149 -0.65 -12.46 -10.49
N HIS A 150 0.38 -11.83 -9.93
CA HIS A 150 1.63 -11.61 -10.65
C HIS A 150 2.47 -12.89 -10.69
N VAL A 151 2.52 -13.61 -9.58
CA VAL A 151 3.22 -14.92 -9.49
C VAL A 151 2.56 -15.94 -10.43
N ASP A 152 1.23 -16.00 -10.47
CA ASP A 152 0.46 -16.84 -11.39
C ASP A 152 0.73 -16.48 -12.86
N ALA A 153 0.97 -15.21 -13.14
CA ALA A 153 1.35 -14.71 -14.46
C ALA A 153 2.85 -14.91 -14.81
N GLY A 154 3.63 -15.56 -13.92
CA GLY A 154 5.03 -15.91 -14.15
C GLY A 154 6.06 -14.93 -13.58
N ALA A 155 5.64 -13.95 -12.78
CA ALA A 155 6.58 -13.13 -12.03
C ALA A 155 7.30 -13.98 -10.95
N PRO A 156 8.58 -13.70 -10.65
CA PRO A 156 9.25 -14.37 -9.54
C PRO A 156 8.55 -14.05 -8.21
N ALA A 157 8.13 -15.08 -7.49
CA ALA A 157 7.68 -14.94 -6.11
C ALA A 157 8.83 -14.44 -5.22
N ASP A 158 8.49 -13.71 -4.14
CA ASP A 158 9.44 -13.45 -3.05
C ASP A 158 9.86 -14.83 -2.48
N PRO A 159 11.17 -15.09 -2.33
CA PRO A 159 11.66 -16.40 -1.88
C PRO A 159 11.21 -16.76 -0.45
N ASP A 160 10.79 -15.76 0.33
CA ASP A 160 10.24 -15.90 1.66
C ASP A 160 8.71 -15.67 1.65
N ALA A 161 8.01 -15.97 0.56
CA ALA A 161 6.54 -15.95 0.51
C ALA A 161 5.97 -17.37 0.49
N VAL A 162 4.84 -17.56 1.18
CA VAL A 162 3.98 -18.73 1.05
C VAL A 162 2.58 -18.28 0.69
N PHE A 163 1.93 -19.00 -0.21
CA PHE A 163 0.60 -18.66 -0.72
C PHE A 163 -0.41 -19.69 -0.22
N LEU A 164 -1.49 -19.21 0.39
CA LEU A 164 -2.64 -20.02 0.79
C LEU A 164 -3.76 -19.88 -0.23
N ALA A 165 -4.54 -20.94 -0.43
CA ALA A 165 -5.77 -20.86 -1.20
C ALA A 165 -6.75 -19.89 -0.52
N TYR A 166 -7.32 -18.95 -1.28
CA TYR A 166 -8.35 -18.04 -0.78
C TYR A 166 -9.75 -18.71 -0.92
N PRO A 167 -10.53 -18.84 0.15
CA PRO A 167 -11.85 -19.48 0.08
C PRO A 167 -12.79 -18.76 -0.88
N ASN A 168 -13.32 -19.49 -1.87
CA ASN A 168 -14.22 -18.95 -2.89
C ASN A 168 -15.60 -19.63 -2.85
N PRO A 169 -16.62 -18.99 -2.25
CA PRO A 169 -17.96 -19.56 -2.14
C PRO A 169 -18.62 -19.91 -3.47
N PHE A 170 -18.21 -19.26 -4.57
CA PHE A 170 -18.73 -19.54 -5.91
C PHE A 170 -18.12 -20.80 -6.54
N ARG A 171 -16.92 -21.22 -6.10
CA ARG A 171 -16.21 -22.39 -6.60
C ARG A 171 -15.65 -23.23 -5.44
N PRO A 172 -16.52 -23.80 -4.59
CA PRO A 172 -16.06 -24.62 -3.49
C PRO A 172 -15.40 -25.91 -4.01
N GLY A 173 -14.46 -26.43 -3.23
CA GLY A 173 -13.92 -27.77 -3.40
C GLY A 173 -14.99 -28.87 -3.26
N PRO A 174 -14.63 -30.13 -3.50
CA PRO A 174 -15.57 -31.26 -3.47
C PRO A 174 -16.25 -31.44 -2.10
N ASP A 175 -15.59 -31.02 -1.03
CA ASP A 175 -16.05 -31.13 0.36
C ASP A 175 -16.82 -29.87 0.84
N GLY A 176 -16.99 -28.87 -0.03
CA GLY A 176 -17.77 -27.65 0.25
C GLY A 176 -16.95 -26.49 0.83
N ILE A 177 -17.57 -25.30 0.85
CA ILE A 177 -16.89 -24.04 1.21
C ILE A 177 -16.35 -24.01 2.64
N GLU A 178 -17.03 -24.64 3.61
CA GLU A 178 -16.54 -24.70 4.99
C GLU A 178 -15.27 -25.54 5.10
N ALA A 179 -15.17 -26.64 4.35
CA ALA A 179 -13.97 -27.47 4.32
C ALA A 179 -12.79 -26.72 3.70
N ASP A 180 -13.02 -25.90 2.67
CA ASP A 180 -11.98 -25.04 2.07
C ASP A 180 -11.48 -23.99 3.07
N VAL A 181 -12.38 -23.37 3.84
CA VAL A 181 -12.01 -22.43 4.90
C VAL A 181 -11.18 -23.13 5.98
N ASP A 182 -11.65 -24.28 6.48
CA ASP A 182 -10.95 -25.03 7.52
C ASP A 182 -9.57 -25.50 7.04
N ALA A 183 -9.44 -25.94 5.79
CA ALA A 183 -8.16 -26.31 5.18
C ALA A 183 -7.21 -25.11 5.09
N CYS A 184 -7.71 -23.94 4.67
CA CYS A 184 -6.93 -22.71 4.62
C CYS A 184 -6.43 -22.29 6.00
N LEU A 185 -7.32 -22.27 7.00
CA LEU A 185 -7.01 -21.90 8.38
C LEU A 185 -6.04 -22.89 9.04
N ALA A 186 -6.22 -24.20 8.83
CA ALA A 186 -5.30 -25.22 9.31
C ALA A 186 -3.90 -25.01 8.73
N ARG A 187 -3.82 -24.71 7.44
CA ARG A 187 -2.54 -24.41 6.77
C ARG A 187 -1.90 -23.13 7.29
N ALA A 188 -2.67 -22.08 7.50
CA ALA A 188 -2.19 -20.85 8.13
C ALA A 188 -1.62 -21.15 9.53
N GLN A 189 -2.34 -21.93 10.33
CA GLN A 189 -1.92 -22.33 11.68
C GLN A 189 -0.61 -23.14 11.66
N GLU A 190 -0.43 -24.07 10.72
CA GLU A 190 0.82 -24.82 10.54
C GLU A 190 2.01 -23.90 10.29
N TYR A 191 1.88 -22.95 9.36
CA TYR A 191 2.94 -21.98 9.06
C TYR A 191 3.25 -21.09 10.27
N LEU A 192 2.21 -20.59 10.95
CA LEU A 192 2.34 -19.73 12.12
C LEU A 192 3.04 -20.46 13.28
N ALA A 193 2.77 -21.74 13.49
CA ALA A 193 3.43 -22.58 14.49
C ALA A 193 4.93 -22.78 14.21
N GLY A 194 5.37 -22.64 12.96
CA GLY A 194 6.78 -22.74 12.56
C GLY A 194 7.68 -21.59 13.04
N GLY A 195 7.10 -20.48 13.49
CA GLY A 195 7.85 -19.37 14.12
C GLY A 195 8.70 -18.50 13.19
N THR A 196 8.63 -18.72 11.87
CA THR A 196 9.38 -17.97 10.84
C THR A 196 8.58 -16.84 10.18
N ILE A 197 7.30 -16.70 10.53
CA ILE A 197 6.37 -15.77 9.88
C ILE A 197 6.52 -14.35 10.45
N ALA A 198 6.83 -13.41 9.56
CA ALA A 198 6.94 -11.99 9.84
C ALA A 198 5.57 -11.29 9.86
N CYS A 199 4.67 -11.66 8.95
CA CYS A 199 3.31 -11.14 8.85
C CYS A 199 2.45 -12.05 7.96
N LEU A 200 1.14 -11.91 8.11
CA LEU A 200 0.14 -12.39 7.15
C LEU A 200 -0.49 -11.16 6.48
N ILE A 201 -0.56 -11.15 5.15
CA ILE A 201 -1.22 -10.09 4.38
C ILE A 201 -2.44 -10.66 3.65
N VAL A 202 -3.55 -9.94 3.70
CA VAL A 202 -4.83 -10.36 3.12
C VAL A 202 -5.62 -9.17 2.59
N GLU A 203 -6.22 -9.31 1.41
CA GLU A 203 -7.31 -8.44 0.99
C GLU A 203 -8.61 -8.93 1.66
N PRO A 204 -9.38 -8.10 2.40
CA PRO A 204 -10.62 -8.55 3.02
C PRO A 204 -11.66 -9.10 2.02
N ILE A 205 -11.65 -8.57 0.80
CA ILE A 205 -12.34 -9.10 -0.37
C ILE A 205 -11.29 -9.19 -1.47
N LEU A 206 -11.03 -10.40 -1.98
CA LEU A 206 -9.98 -10.66 -2.95
C LEU A 206 -10.33 -10.01 -4.29
N SER A 207 -9.63 -8.93 -4.63
CA SER A 207 -10.15 -8.00 -5.61
C SER A 207 -9.70 -8.35 -7.03
N ASP A 208 -8.42 -8.17 -7.38
CA ASP A 208 -7.92 -8.54 -8.72
C ASP A 208 -7.96 -10.07 -8.96
N GLY A 209 -8.02 -10.87 -7.90
CA GLY A 209 -8.23 -12.32 -7.96
C GLY A 209 -9.66 -12.76 -8.36
N GLY A 210 -10.57 -11.81 -8.60
CA GLY A 210 -11.89 -12.10 -9.15
C GLY A 210 -13.08 -11.60 -8.32
N LEU A 211 -12.91 -10.56 -7.51
CA LEU A 211 -13.96 -10.00 -6.64
C LEU A 211 -14.58 -11.09 -5.73
N VAL A 212 -13.74 -11.84 -5.03
CA VAL A 212 -14.17 -12.96 -4.17
C VAL A 212 -14.41 -12.46 -2.75
N VAL A 213 -15.68 -12.46 -2.34
CA VAL A 213 -16.07 -12.24 -0.94
C VAL A 213 -15.89 -13.56 -0.18
N PRO A 214 -15.05 -13.62 0.86
CA PRO A 214 -14.87 -14.84 1.64
C PRO A 214 -16.13 -15.13 2.48
N PRO A 215 -16.31 -16.36 2.99
CA PRO A 215 -17.33 -16.65 3.99
C PRO A 215 -17.19 -15.79 5.24
N ASP A 216 -18.33 -15.42 5.84
CA ASP A 216 -18.38 -14.62 7.06
C ASP A 216 -17.51 -15.23 8.18
N GLY A 217 -16.77 -14.38 8.88
CA GLY A 217 -15.90 -14.76 9.99
C GLY A 217 -14.57 -15.39 9.58
N PHE A 218 -14.27 -15.48 8.28
CA PHE A 218 -12.96 -15.96 7.81
C PHE A 218 -11.81 -15.08 8.29
N LEU A 219 -11.92 -13.76 8.17
CA LEU A 219 -10.90 -12.80 8.60
C LEU A 219 -10.78 -12.77 10.13
N ALA A 220 -11.89 -12.95 10.85
CA ALA A 220 -11.89 -13.07 12.30
C ALA A 220 -11.05 -14.27 12.75
N ARG A 221 -11.26 -15.44 12.13
CA ARG A 221 -10.46 -16.65 12.40
C ARG A 221 -8.97 -16.46 12.04
N LEU A 222 -8.65 -15.79 10.93
CA LEU A 222 -7.27 -15.43 10.60
C LEU A 222 -6.64 -14.52 11.65
N GLN A 223 -7.36 -13.50 12.13
CA GLN A 223 -6.86 -12.59 13.16
C GLN A 223 -6.62 -13.31 14.49
N GLU A 224 -7.48 -14.24 14.88
CA GLU A 224 -7.29 -15.06 16.08
C GLU A 224 -5.99 -15.88 16.00
N LEU A 225 -5.74 -16.54 14.86
CA LEU A 225 -4.51 -17.30 14.61
C LEU A 225 -3.27 -16.40 14.67
N CYS A 226 -3.32 -15.24 14.00
CA CYS A 226 -2.23 -14.26 13.99
C CYS A 226 -1.94 -13.74 15.41
N THR A 227 -2.99 -13.42 16.17
CA THR A 227 -2.90 -12.96 17.56
C THR A 227 -2.27 -14.02 18.46
N ALA A 228 -2.69 -15.28 18.35
CA ALA A 228 -2.14 -16.39 19.13
C ALA A 228 -0.65 -16.64 18.82
N ALA A 229 -0.23 -16.44 17.57
CA ALA A 229 1.15 -16.61 17.13
C ALA A 229 2.04 -15.36 17.35
N GLY A 230 1.46 -14.23 17.76
CA GLY A 230 2.16 -12.95 17.85
C GLY A 230 2.70 -12.48 16.49
N VAL A 231 1.94 -12.73 15.42
CA VAL A 231 2.26 -12.33 14.05
C VAL A 231 1.27 -11.24 13.64
N PRO A 232 1.73 -10.09 13.10
CA PRO A 232 0.82 -9.03 12.68
C PRO A 232 0.00 -9.42 11.46
N LEU A 233 -1.30 -9.13 11.51
CA LEU A 233 -2.22 -9.19 10.37
C LEU A 233 -2.22 -7.85 9.62
N ILE A 234 -1.91 -7.88 8.33
CA ILE A 234 -2.00 -6.75 7.41
C ILE A 234 -3.28 -6.91 6.59
N CYS A 235 -4.22 -5.98 6.71
CA CYS A 235 -5.37 -5.88 5.81
C CYS A 235 -5.05 -4.90 4.68
N ASP A 236 -5.04 -5.40 3.45
CA ASP A 236 -4.90 -4.60 2.25
C ASP A 236 -6.27 -4.06 1.81
N GLU A 237 -6.52 -2.80 2.16
CA GLU A 237 -7.74 -2.05 1.84
C GLU A 237 -7.53 -1.15 0.60
N VAL A 238 -6.45 -1.36 -0.18
CA VAL A 238 -6.09 -0.49 -1.29
C VAL A 238 -7.20 -0.44 -2.35
N LYS A 239 -7.85 -1.57 -2.68
CA LYS A 239 -8.98 -1.60 -3.65
C LYS A 239 -10.36 -1.60 -3.00
N MET A 240 -10.46 -2.20 -1.81
CA MET A 240 -11.74 -2.51 -1.16
C MET A 240 -12.06 -1.62 0.03
N GLY A 241 -11.17 -0.70 0.42
CA GLY A 241 -11.46 0.23 1.51
C GLY A 241 -12.25 1.45 1.08
N LEU A 242 -12.44 2.33 2.07
CA LEU A 242 -12.98 3.67 1.93
C LEU A 242 -14.36 3.72 1.28
N GLY A 243 -15.30 2.91 1.79
CA GLY A 243 -16.71 2.95 1.38
C GLY A 243 -17.09 1.98 0.26
N ARG A 244 -16.11 1.34 -0.41
CA ARG A 244 -16.37 0.49 -1.58
C ARG A 244 -17.35 -0.67 -1.33
N PRO A 245 -17.27 -1.43 -0.22
CA PRO A 245 -18.17 -2.56 0.06
C PRO A 245 -19.47 -2.12 0.75
N GLY A 246 -19.67 -0.82 1.00
CA GLY A 246 -20.81 -0.28 1.75
C GLY A 246 -20.50 0.02 3.23
N THR A 247 -19.37 -0.47 3.75
CA THR A 247 -18.75 -0.06 5.02
C THR A 247 -17.55 0.84 4.76
N LEU A 248 -17.05 1.56 5.78
CA LEU A 248 -15.87 2.40 5.61
C LEU A 248 -14.64 1.54 5.31
N HIS A 249 -14.44 0.46 6.07
CA HIS A 249 -13.41 -0.56 5.79
C HIS A 249 -14.06 -1.92 5.51
N ALA A 250 -13.53 -2.66 4.54
CA ALA A 250 -14.03 -3.99 4.20
C ALA A 250 -13.87 -4.99 5.36
N PHE A 251 -12.82 -4.85 6.17
CA PHE A 251 -12.62 -5.72 7.34
C PHE A 251 -13.73 -5.58 8.42
N GLU A 252 -14.55 -4.53 8.38
CA GLU A 252 -15.68 -4.34 9.30
C GLU A 252 -16.75 -5.43 9.15
N HIS A 253 -16.86 -6.06 7.97
CA HIS A 253 -17.82 -7.14 7.74
C HIS A 253 -17.59 -8.34 8.67
N ASP A 254 -16.34 -8.58 9.07
CA ASP A 254 -15.96 -9.63 10.03
C ASP A 254 -15.68 -9.08 11.44
N GLY A 255 -15.92 -7.79 11.67
CA GLY A 255 -15.78 -7.15 12.99
C GLY A 255 -14.36 -7.13 13.53
N ILE A 256 -13.34 -7.22 12.66
CA ILE A 256 -11.94 -7.30 13.07
C ILE A 256 -11.26 -5.94 13.21
N THR A 257 -10.08 -5.90 13.84
CA THR A 257 -9.23 -4.71 13.91
C THR A 257 -7.79 -5.13 13.64
N PRO A 258 -7.32 -5.06 12.38
CA PRO A 258 -6.00 -5.56 11.99
C PRO A 258 -4.85 -4.73 12.60
N ASP A 259 -3.66 -5.31 12.66
CA ASP A 259 -2.47 -4.64 13.19
C ASP A 259 -1.96 -3.53 12.25
N ILE A 260 -2.12 -3.75 10.94
CA ILE A 260 -1.72 -2.83 9.88
C ILE A 260 -2.83 -2.78 8.84
N VAL A 261 -3.14 -1.58 8.35
CA VAL A 261 -4.03 -1.38 7.21
C VAL A 261 -3.28 -0.61 6.13
N THR A 262 -3.43 -1.01 4.88
CA THR A 262 -2.87 -0.27 3.74
C THR A 262 -3.98 0.34 2.88
N PHE A 263 -3.87 1.63 2.57
CA PHE A 263 -4.84 2.37 1.76
C PHE A 263 -4.16 2.97 0.54
N GLY A 264 -4.86 3.01 -0.59
CA GLY A 264 -4.45 3.71 -1.79
C GLY A 264 -5.66 4.11 -2.62
N LYS A 265 -5.50 4.16 -3.95
CA LYS A 265 -6.59 4.36 -4.92
C LYS A 265 -7.55 5.50 -4.54
N VAL A 266 -8.74 5.18 -4.02
CA VAL A 266 -9.78 6.15 -3.64
C VAL A 266 -9.30 7.19 -2.63
N LEU A 267 -8.30 6.87 -1.80
CA LEU A 267 -7.76 7.77 -0.76
C LEU A 267 -7.45 9.17 -1.29
N ALA A 268 -7.04 9.24 -2.56
CA ALA A 268 -6.64 10.44 -3.25
C ALA A 268 -7.62 10.92 -4.32
N GLY A 269 -8.71 10.18 -4.56
CA GLY A 269 -9.68 10.43 -5.63
C GLY A 269 -9.06 10.54 -7.02
N GLY A 270 -8.18 9.60 -7.38
CA GLY A 270 -7.55 9.52 -8.70
C GLY A 270 -6.27 10.35 -8.86
N TRP A 271 -5.86 11.12 -7.85
CA TRP A 271 -4.51 11.69 -7.73
C TRP A 271 -3.57 10.74 -6.97
N PRO A 272 -2.24 10.95 -6.96
CA PRO A 272 -1.33 10.12 -6.15
C PRO A 272 -1.10 10.71 -4.74
N PRO A 273 -1.88 10.37 -3.71
CA PRO A 273 -1.26 9.71 -2.53
C PRO A 273 -1.70 8.28 -2.15
N CYS A 274 -0.84 7.57 -1.42
CA CYS A 274 -1.08 6.25 -0.81
C CYS A 274 -0.47 6.19 0.61
N SER A 275 -0.93 5.32 1.51
CA SER A 275 -0.45 5.30 2.90
C SER A 275 -0.73 3.98 3.64
N PRO A 276 0.28 3.32 4.24
CA PRO A 276 0.09 2.30 5.24
C PRO A 276 0.03 2.91 6.65
N LEU A 277 -0.90 2.37 7.45
CA LEU A 277 -1.15 2.67 8.85
C LEU A 277 -0.68 1.50 9.71
N ARG A 278 0.17 1.75 10.71
CA ARG A 278 0.61 0.73 11.68
C ARG A 278 0.09 1.04 13.08
N ALA A 279 -0.56 0.06 13.71
CA ALA A 279 -0.80 0.06 15.14
C ALA A 279 0.43 -0.46 15.90
N THR A 280 0.88 0.20 16.97
CA THR A 280 2.00 -0.30 17.80
C THR A 280 1.58 -0.54 19.25
N ARG A 281 1.91 -1.74 19.76
CA ARG A 281 2.36 -1.91 21.15
C ARG A 281 3.83 -1.50 21.24
N CYS A 282 4.10 -0.56 22.15
CA CYS A 282 5.41 0.04 22.34
C CYS A 282 6.37 -0.93 23.06
N ALA A 283 7.45 -1.33 22.39
CA ALA A 283 8.69 -1.65 23.08
C ALA A 283 9.62 -0.44 22.94
N ARG A 284 9.68 0.39 24.00
CA ARG A 284 10.71 1.43 24.16
C ARG A 284 12.08 0.76 24.05
N GLN A 285 12.81 0.94 22.95
CA GLN A 285 14.25 0.81 22.98
C GLN A 285 14.83 2.05 23.67
N ARG A 286 15.30 1.87 24.90
CA ARG A 286 16.15 2.85 25.57
C ARG A 286 17.52 2.83 24.89
N GLY A 287 17.94 3.98 24.39
CA GLY A 287 19.35 4.36 24.26
C GLY A 287 20.16 3.62 23.19
N ALA A 288 20.12 4.13 21.96
CA ALA A 288 21.26 4.07 21.07
C ALA A 288 21.52 5.49 20.57
N ARG A 289 22.67 6.06 20.95
CA ARG A 289 23.17 7.33 20.42
C ARG A 289 23.35 7.16 18.91
N CYS A 290 22.75 8.04 18.12
CA CYS A 290 23.06 8.15 16.70
C CYS A 290 24.51 8.61 16.56
N SER A 291 25.37 7.71 16.08
CA SER A 291 26.60 8.11 15.38
C SER A 291 26.24 8.30 13.90
N PRO A 292 26.66 9.40 13.25
CA PRO A 292 26.39 9.59 11.82
C PRO A 292 27.17 8.58 10.98
N PRO A 293 26.65 8.17 9.80
CA PRO A 293 27.35 7.27 8.90
C PRO A 293 28.62 7.95 8.36
N SER A 294 29.75 7.30 8.55
CA SER A 294 31.04 7.68 7.97
C SER A 294 31.06 7.34 6.48
N SER A 295 30.89 8.34 5.63
CA SER A 295 31.37 8.28 4.23
C SER A 295 32.02 9.61 3.86
N ALA A 296 33.17 9.89 4.46
CA ALA A 296 34.16 10.81 3.92
C ALA A 296 35.35 9.97 3.45
N THR A 297 35.42 9.74 2.14
CA THR A 297 36.58 9.21 1.44
C THR A 297 37.75 10.18 1.65
N ALA A 298 38.70 9.80 2.49
CA ALA A 298 39.94 10.54 2.71
C ALA A 298 40.90 10.33 1.53
N PHE A 299 41.27 11.41 0.85
CA PHE A 299 42.49 11.46 0.05
C PHE A 299 43.68 11.85 0.95
N PRO A 300 44.86 11.23 0.82
CA PRO A 300 46.00 11.53 1.68
C PRO A 300 46.61 12.89 1.34
N SER A 301 46.71 13.75 2.35
CA SER A 301 47.36 15.06 2.30
C SER A 301 48.89 14.93 2.28
N THR A 302 49.54 15.46 1.26
CA THR A 302 50.93 15.91 1.32
C THR A 302 50.96 17.40 1.69
N ARG A 303 51.59 17.74 2.82
CA ARG A 303 51.85 19.14 3.21
C ARG A 303 52.88 19.78 2.28
N PRO A 304 52.93 21.12 2.25
CA PRO A 304 54.05 21.76 2.95
C PRO A 304 53.65 22.89 3.92
N ARG A 305 54.61 23.18 4.80
CA ARG A 305 54.78 24.30 5.76
C ARG A 305 54.52 25.66 5.07
N SER A 306 54.23 26.81 5.67
CA SER A 306 54.35 27.50 6.97
C SER A 306 53.56 28.81 6.78
N ALA A 307 52.94 29.49 7.75
CA ALA A 307 53.57 30.32 8.78
C ALA A 307 52.47 31.04 9.57
N ASP A 308 52.85 31.56 10.73
CA ASP A 308 52.10 32.30 11.74
C ASP A 308 51.17 33.42 11.25
N CYS A 309 50.05 33.61 11.93
CA CYS A 309 49.81 34.77 12.81
C CYS A 309 48.42 34.69 13.45
N SER A 310 48.40 34.81 14.78
CA SER A 310 47.23 35.05 15.62
C SER A 310 46.98 36.58 15.76
N PRO A 311 46.12 37.06 16.67
CA PRO A 311 44.68 37.27 16.51
C PRO A 311 44.30 38.76 16.66
N THR A 312 43.09 39.18 16.28
CA THR A 312 42.43 40.33 16.94
C THR A 312 40.91 40.24 16.87
N ALA A 313 40.31 40.59 18.00
CA ALA A 313 38.90 40.70 18.29
C ALA A 313 38.42 42.15 18.13
N SER A 314 37.14 42.33 17.77
CA SER A 314 36.18 43.41 18.17
C SER A 314 35.11 43.52 17.06
N ALA A 315 33.84 43.18 17.35
CA ALA A 315 32.76 44.14 17.67
C ALA A 315 32.48 45.14 16.54
N ASP A 316 31.53 44.81 15.67
CA ASP A 316 30.15 45.37 15.62
C ASP A 316 29.27 44.45 14.75
#